data_AF-A0A9W9UTN0-F1
#
_entry.id   AF-A0A9W9UTN0-F1
#
_cell.length_a   1.000
_cell.length_b   1.000
_cell.length_c   1.000
_cell.angle_alpha   90.00
_cell.angle_beta   90.00
_cell.angle_gamma   90.00
#
_symmetry.space_group_name_H-M   'P 1'
#
loop_
_entity.id
_entity.type
_entity.pdbx_description
1 polymer ?
#
loop_
_entity_poly.entity_id
_entity_poly.type
_entity_poly.pdbx_seq_one_letter_code
_entity_poly.pdbx_strand_id
1 'polypeptide(L)'
;MARSSQHVANRPKSLTVNEAIVKLLDVSELVRKRGDFKATETKRVKGAFRHLNATATDEDPPRQQHYVKFLQRLKDIAGAAMVALSAAGLGQAAVYSMTDRVRTELPFKILERRSDLQNAVIESLATKYGSSTEPCPGQLVHVTGHISSSVGKCS
;
A
#
# COMPACT_ATOMS: atom_id res chain seq x y z
N MET A 1 -43.17 -17.00 28.71
CA MET A 1 -41.70 -16.84 28.64
C MET A 1 -41.25 -17.13 27.22
N ALA A 2 -40.69 -16.15 26.51
CA ALA A 2 -39.94 -16.39 25.28
C ALA A 2 -38.95 -15.23 25.10
N ARG A 3 -37.68 -15.46 25.44
CA ARG A 3 -36.58 -14.57 25.09
C ARG A 3 -36.07 -15.00 23.72
N SER A 4 -36.43 -14.26 22.69
CA SER A 4 -35.83 -14.40 21.37
C SER A 4 -34.39 -13.87 21.42
N SER A 5 -33.45 -14.80 21.58
CA SER A 5 -32.01 -14.52 21.45
C SER A 5 -31.69 -14.21 19.98
N GLN A 6 -31.74 -12.94 19.60
CA GLN A 6 -31.15 -12.48 18.35
C GLN A 6 -29.63 -12.46 18.51
N HIS A 7 -28.98 -13.55 18.13
CA HIS A 7 -27.56 -13.53 17.78
C HIS A 7 -27.43 -12.71 16.48
N VAL A 8 -27.20 -11.41 16.61
CA VAL A 8 -26.76 -10.57 15.48
C VAL A 8 -25.37 -11.07 15.10
N ALA A 9 -25.30 -11.86 14.02
CA ALA A 9 -24.05 -12.30 13.44
C ALA A 9 -23.25 -11.06 13.02
N ASN A 10 -22.28 -10.67 13.84
CA ASN A 10 -21.33 -9.61 13.56
C ASN A 10 -20.34 -10.11 12.50
N ARG A 11 -20.81 -10.23 11.24
CA ARG A 11 -19.92 -10.50 10.10
C ARG A 11 -19.08 -9.24 9.88
N PRO A 12 -17.74 -9.36 9.79
CA PRO A 12 -16.91 -8.22 9.40
C PRO A 12 -17.36 -7.76 8.02
N LYS A 13 -17.91 -6.54 7.94
CA LYS A 13 -18.32 -5.93 6.67
C LYS A 13 -17.07 -5.65 5.84
N SER A 14 -17.07 -6.14 4.60
CA SER A 14 -16.03 -5.81 3.62
C SER A 14 -16.08 -4.32 3.30
N LEU A 15 -14.92 -3.66 3.31
CA LEU A 15 -14.78 -2.24 2.96
C LEU A 15 -15.37 -1.96 1.58
N THR A 16 -16.27 -0.97 1.49
CA THR A 16 -16.84 -0.51 0.22
C THR A 16 -15.96 0.55 -0.45
N VAL A 17 -16.17 0.79 -1.75
CA VAL A 17 -15.44 1.84 -2.50
C VAL A 17 -15.64 3.22 -1.88
N ASN A 18 -16.88 3.59 -1.51
CA ASN A 18 -17.16 4.91 -0.93
C ASN A 18 -16.50 5.08 0.44
N GLU A 19 -16.55 4.08 1.31
CA GLU A 19 -15.87 4.13 2.61
C GLU A 19 -14.35 4.26 2.44
N ALA A 20 -13.77 3.58 1.44
CA ALA A 20 -12.36 3.74 1.11
C ALA A 20 -12.04 5.18 0.69
N ILE A 21 -12.83 5.79 -0.20
CA ILE A 21 -12.62 7.17 -0.64
C ILE A 21 -12.75 8.17 0.50
N VAL A 22 -13.78 8.05 1.35
CA VAL A 22 -13.94 8.93 2.53
C VAL A 22 -12.71 8.84 3.43
N LYS A 23 -12.24 7.63 3.72
CA LYS A 23 -11.05 7.42 4.54
C LYS A 23 -9.79 8.02 3.91
N LEU A 24 -9.65 7.96 2.59
CA LEU A 24 -8.50 8.56 1.89
C LEU A 24 -8.54 10.09 1.91
N LEU A 25 -9.74 10.70 1.82
CA LEU A 25 -9.91 12.15 1.97
C LEU A 25 -9.49 12.60 3.38
N ASP A 26 -9.97 11.91 4.42
CA ASP A 26 -9.60 12.22 5.81
C ASP A 26 -8.09 12.13 6.04
N VAL A 27 -7.47 11.05 5.54
CA VAL A 27 -6.02 10.84 5.67
C VAL A 27 -5.25 11.89 4.87
N SER A 28 -5.72 12.25 3.68
CA SER A 28 -5.09 13.30 2.87
C SER A 28 -5.08 14.63 3.60
N GLU A 29 -6.21 15.02 4.18
CA GLU A 29 -6.31 16.25 4.96
C GLU A 29 -5.42 16.21 6.21
N LEU A 30 -5.40 15.09 6.93
CA LEU A 30 -4.56 14.94 8.12
C LEU A 30 -3.06 14.99 7.78
N VAL A 31 -2.64 14.40 6.66
CA VAL A 31 -1.25 14.48 6.20
C VAL A 31 -0.90 15.90 5.77
N ARG A 32 -1.80 16.59 5.06
CA ARG A 32 -1.62 18.01 4.71
C ARG A 32 -1.44 18.88 5.94
N LYS A 33 -2.26 18.69 6.98
CA LYS A 33 -2.18 19.46 8.24
C LYS A 33 -0.92 19.15 9.05
N ARG A 34 -0.47 17.89 9.05
CA ARG A 34 0.72 17.45 9.80
C ARG A 34 2.03 17.73 9.07
N GLY A 35 2.00 17.83 7.74
CA GLY A 35 3.20 17.91 6.89
C GLY A 35 3.92 16.57 6.69
N ASP A 36 3.46 15.48 7.31
CA ASP A 36 4.03 14.13 7.16
C ASP A 36 3.01 13.02 7.49
N PHE A 37 3.36 11.77 7.15
CA PHE A 37 2.73 10.55 7.64
C PHE A 37 3.18 10.27 9.09
N LYS A 38 2.29 9.71 9.92
CA LYS A 38 2.72 9.19 11.23
C LYS A 38 3.54 7.91 11.05
N ALA A 39 4.31 7.53 12.07
CA ALA A 39 5.20 6.36 12.02
C ALA A 39 4.53 5.07 11.47
N THR A 40 3.29 4.76 11.87
CA THR A 40 2.56 3.59 11.36
C THR A 40 2.18 3.71 9.88
N GLU A 41 1.79 4.91 9.43
CA GLU A 41 1.47 5.20 8.02
C GLU A 41 2.75 5.10 7.19
N THR A 42 3.84 5.70 7.63
CA THR A 42 5.16 5.62 6.97
C THR A 42 5.61 4.17 6.79
N LYS A 43 5.47 3.32 7.81
CA LYS A 43 5.80 1.88 7.70
C LYS A 43 5.02 1.19 6.59
N ARG A 44 3.72 1.49 6.46
CA ARG A 44 2.86 0.92 5.41
C ARG A 44 3.25 1.43 4.02
N VAL A 45 3.54 2.73 3.90
CA VAL A 45 3.96 3.36 2.63
C VAL A 45 5.29 2.78 2.15
N LYS A 46 6.32 2.73 3.02
CA LYS A 46 7.60 2.08 2.71
C LYS A 46 7.40 0.62 2.30
N GLY A 47 6.59 -0.13 3.04
CA GLY A 47 6.25 -1.51 2.70
C GLY A 47 5.60 -1.63 1.32
N ALA A 48 4.64 -0.76 0.98
CA ALA A 48 3.97 -0.74 -0.32
C ALA A 48 4.94 -0.48 -1.47
N PHE A 49 5.81 0.52 -1.36
CA PHE A 49 6.81 0.80 -2.41
C PHE A 49 7.85 -0.30 -2.52
N ARG A 50 8.24 -0.93 -1.41
CA ARG A 50 9.10 -2.12 -1.46
C ARG A 50 8.43 -3.27 -2.21
N HIS A 51 7.14 -3.52 -1.96
CA HIS A 51 6.37 -4.53 -2.70
C HIS A 51 6.19 -4.20 -4.19
N LEU A 52 6.22 -2.92 -4.57
CA LEU A 52 6.20 -2.50 -5.97
C LEU A 52 7.56 -2.65 -6.66
N ASN A 53 8.65 -2.50 -5.89
CA ASN A 53 10.01 -2.63 -6.39
C ASN A 53 10.50 -4.09 -6.40
N ALA A 54 9.97 -4.93 -5.50
CA ALA A 54 10.15 -6.36 -5.55
C ALA A 54 9.24 -6.95 -6.63
N THR A 55 9.79 -7.71 -7.56
CA THR A 55 8.99 -8.54 -8.47
C THR A 55 8.20 -9.55 -7.63
N ALA A 56 6.87 -9.52 -7.70
CA ALA A 56 6.05 -10.58 -7.11
C ALA A 56 6.47 -11.91 -7.73
N THR A 57 6.76 -12.90 -6.90
CA THR A 57 7.06 -14.27 -7.34
C THR A 57 5.80 -15.12 -7.22
N ASP A 58 5.71 -16.19 -8.03
CA ASP A 58 4.58 -17.14 -7.94
C ASP A 58 4.52 -17.86 -6.58
N GLU A 59 5.59 -17.79 -5.79
CA GLU A 59 5.67 -18.33 -4.42
C GLU A 59 4.97 -17.45 -3.37
N ASP A 60 4.62 -16.20 -3.71
CA ASP A 60 3.95 -15.31 -2.78
C ASP A 60 2.52 -15.80 -2.46
N PRO A 61 2.06 -15.69 -1.20
CA PRO A 61 0.69 -16.05 -0.83
C PRO A 61 -0.35 -15.28 -1.68
N PRO A 62 -1.50 -15.88 -2.04
CA PRO A 62 -2.50 -15.23 -2.90
C PRO A 62 -2.94 -13.83 -2.41
N ARG A 63 -3.00 -13.64 -1.09
CA ARG A 63 -3.31 -12.33 -0.49
C ARG A 63 -2.25 -11.28 -0.84
N GLN A 64 -0.97 -11.63 -0.74
CA GLN A 64 0.14 -10.75 -1.08
C GLN A 64 0.12 -10.41 -2.58
N GLN A 65 -0.08 -11.41 -3.44
CA GLN A 65 -0.23 -11.19 -4.88
C GLN A 65 -1.37 -10.21 -5.21
N HIS A 66 -2.53 -10.37 -4.55
CA HIS A 66 -3.66 -9.47 -4.71
C HIS A 66 -3.35 -8.02 -4.31
N TYR A 67 -2.60 -7.83 -3.24
CA TYR A 67 -2.17 -6.50 -2.81
C TYR A 67 -1.16 -5.89 -3.77
N VAL A 68 -0.16 -6.64 -4.22
CA VAL A 68 0.82 -6.16 -5.19
C VAL A 68 0.13 -5.76 -6.51
N LYS A 69 -0.74 -6.63 -7.05
CA LYS A 69 -1.53 -6.33 -8.26
C LYS A 69 -2.40 -5.09 -8.10
N PHE A 70 -3.03 -4.90 -6.93
CA PHE A 70 -3.78 -3.69 -6.63
C PHE A 70 -2.89 -2.44 -6.64
N LEU A 71 -1.72 -2.49 -5.98
CA LEU A 71 -0.80 -1.36 -5.95
C LEU A 71 -0.23 -1.02 -7.33
N GLN A 72 0.11 -2.02 -8.14
CA GLN A 72 0.61 -1.84 -9.51
C GLN A 72 -0.44 -1.13 -10.35
N ARG A 73 -1.66 -1.67 -10.37
CA ARG A 73 -2.78 -1.06 -11.11
C ARG A 73 -3.08 0.36 -10.64
N LEU A 74 -3.03 0.60 -9.33
CA LEU A 74 -3.23 1.95 -8.77
C LEU A 74 -2.11 2.90 -9.18
N LYS A 75 -0.85 2.45 -9.19
CA LYS A 75 0.30 3.22 -9.66
C LYS A 75 0.13 3.62 -11.13
N ASP A 76 -0.28 2.67 -11.97
CA ASP A 76 -0.44 2.88 -13.41
C ASP A 76 -1.59 3.85 -13.72
N ILE A 77 -2.70 3.75 -12.99
CA ILE A 77 -3.90 4.58 -13.20
C ILE A 77 -3.78 5.97 -12.57
N ALA A 78 -3.30 6.04 -11.32
CA ALA A 78 -3.43 7.24 -10.49
C ALA A 78 -2.10 7.76 -9.92
N GLY A 79 -0.98 7.07 -10.18
CA GLY A 79 0.36 7.49 -9.84
C GLY A 79 0.83 7.13 -8.41
N ALA A 80 2.12 7.35 -8.16
CA ALA A 80 2.79 7.00 -6.91
C ALA A 80 2.23 7.73 -5.68
N ALA A 81 1.76 8.97 -5.84
CA ALA A 81 1.12 9.72 -4.76
C ALA A 81 -0.12 9.01 -4.21
N MET A 82 -0.95 8.46 -5.09
CA MET A 82 -2.16 7.73 -4.72
C MET A 82 -1.86 6.36 -4.12
N VAL A 83 -0.77 5.71 -4.55
CA VAL A 83 -0.22 4.52 -3.89
C VAL A 83 0.15 4.83 -2.44
N ALA A 84 0.91 5.91 -2.20
CA ALA A 84 1.33 6.31 -0.86
C ALA A 84 0.11 6.59 0.04
N LEU A 85 -0.85 7.39 -0.46
CA LEU A 85 -2.06 7.69 0.29
C LEU A 85 -2.89 6.43 0.60
N SER A 86 -3.05 5.53 -0.36
CA SER A 86 -3.79 4.27 -0.19
C SER A 86 -3.13 3.32 0.79
N ALA A 87 -1.80 3.19 0.73
CA ALA A 87 -1.03 2.39 1.67
C ALA A 87 -1.13 2.96 3.11
N ALA A 88 -1.04 4.29 3.26
CA ALA A 88 -1.17 4.95 4.56
C ALA A 88 -2.58 4.76 5.15
N GLY A 89 -3.62 5.12 4.39
CA GLY A 89 -5.00 5.19 4.87
C GLY A 89 -5.70 3.83 4.98
N LEU A 90 -5.53 2.95 3.99
CA LEU A 90 -6.19 1.64 3.98
C LEU A 90 -5.30 0.59 4.64
N GLY A 91 -4.05 0.52 4.21
CA GLY A 91 -3.11 -0.54 4.59
C GLY A 91 -3.45 -1.90 3.98
N GLN A 92 -2.53 -2.85 4.14
CA GLN A 92 -2.62 -4.19 3.55
C GLN A 92 -3.88 -4.97 3.98
N ALA A 93 -4.19 -4.98 5.29
CA ALA A 93 -5.30 -5.74 5.83
C ALA A 93 -6.65 -5.34 5.20
N ALA A 94 -6.87 -4.04 4.98
CA ALA A 94 -8.08 -3.57 4.33
C ALA A 94 -8.16 -4.07 2.88
N VAL A 95 -7.07 -3.97 2.11
CA VAL A 95 -7.02 -4.46 0.72
C VAL A 95 -7.19 -5.97 0.63
N TYR A 96 -6.65 -6.75 1.58
CA TYR A 96 -6.87 -8.19 1.65
C TYR A 96 -8.34 -8.56 1.88
N SER A 97 -9.07 -7.70 2.61
CA SER A 97 -10.51 -7.89 2.89
C SER A 97 -11.43 -7.35 1.79
N MET A 98 -10.90 -6.63 0.79
CA MET A 98 -11.70 -6.12 -0.33
C MET A 98 -12.16 -7.28 -1.21
N THR A 99 -13.40 -7.18 -1.66
CA THR A 99 -13.91 -8.02 -2.75
C THR A 99 -13.19 -7.67 -4.04
N ASP A 100 -13.21 -8.59 -5.01
CA ASP A 100 -12.63 -8.38 -6.33
C ASP A 100 -13.18 -7.11 -7.00
N ARG A 101 -14.50 -6.92 -6.93
CA ARG A 101 -15.20 -5.73 -7.41
C ARG A 101 -14.61 -4.44 -6.84
N VAL A 102 -14.45 -4.36 -5.51
CA VAL A 102 -13.92 -3.16 -4.85
C VAL A 102 -12.46 -2.92 -5.28
N ARG A 103 -11.64 -3.97 -5.36
CA ARG A 103 -10.24 -3.88 -5.78
C ARG A 103 -10.11 -3.40 -7.23
N THR A 104 -11.06 -3.75 -8.08
CA THR A 104 -11.11 -3.35 -9.49
C THR A 104 -11.63 -1.93 -9.68
N GLU A 105 -12.67 -1.52 -8.96
CA GLU A 105 -13.30 -0.19 -9.10
C GLU A 105 -12.52 0.92 -8.39
N LEU A 106 -11.93 0.63 -7.23
CA LEU A 106 -11.32 1.65 -6.36
C LEU A 106 -10.22 2.48 -7.03
N PRO A 107 -9.28 1.93 -7.83
CA PRO A 107 -8.27 2.73 -8.52
C PRO A 107 -8.87 3.81 -9.44
N PHE A 108 -9.95 3.50 -10.14
CA PHE A 108 -10.64 4.47 -11.00
C PHE A 108 -11.35 5.53 -10.17
N LYS A 109 -12.01 5.13 -9.06
CA LYS A 109 -12.65 6.10 -8.16
C LYS A 109 -11.64 7.05 -7.50
N ILE A 110 -10.44 6.54 -7.19
CA ILE A 110 -9.32 7.36 -6.70
C ILE A 110 -8.88 8.35 -7.78
N LEU A 111 -8.77 7.92 -9.04
CA LEU A 111 -8.44 8.80 -10.16
C LEU A 111 -9.48 9.92 -10.35
N GLU A 112 -10.77 9.58 -10.32
CA GLU A 112 -11.86 10.57 -10.43
C GLU A 112 -11.81 11.64 -9.33
N ARG A 113 -11.39 11.24 -8.13
CA ARG A 113 -11.28 12.14 -6.95
C ARG A 113 -9.85 12.63 -6.73
N ARG A 114 -8.96 12.44 -7.69
CA ARG A 114 -7.53 12.71 -7.53
C ARG A 114 -7.26 14.14 -7.11
N SER A 115 -7.96 15.12 -7.70
CA SER A 115 -7.79 16.55 -7.36
C SER A 115 -8.10 16.87 -5.90
N ASP A 116 -9.05 16.14 -5.28
CA ASP A 116 -9.39 16.31 -3.86
C ASP A 116 -8.41 15.58 -2.94
N LEU A 117 -7.87 14.45 -3.42
CA LEU A 117 -6.99 13.56 -2.67
C LEU A 117 -5.53 14.01 -2.71
N GLN A 118 -5.07 14.56 -3.83
CA GLN A 118 -3.68 14.92 -4.03
C GLN A 118 -3.35 16.23 -3.33
N ASN A 119 -2.15 16.29 -2.77
CA ASN A 119 -1.56 17.54 -2.29
C ASN A 119 -0.03 17.41 -2.34
N ALA A 120 0.65 18.55 -2.33
CA ALA A 120 2.11 18.63 -2.49
C ALA A 120 2.88 17.81 -1.43
N VAL A 121 2.34 17.68 -0.22
CA VAL A 121 2.96 16.88 0.85
C VAL A 121 2.96 15.40 0.46
N ILE A 122 1.82 14.86 0.01
CA ILE A 122 1.72 13.45 -0.42
C ILE A 122 2.63 13.18 -1.62
N GLU A 123 2.71 14.10 -2.59
CA GLU A 123 3.58 13.96 -3.76
C GLU A 123 5.06 13.92 -3.38
N SER A 124 5.48 14.83 -2.50
CA SER A 124 6.84 14.87 -1.96
C SER A 124 7.19 13.57 -1.21
N LEU A 125 6.28 13.11 -0.35
CA LEU A 125 6.47 11.87 0.41
C LEU A 125 6.50 10.64 -0.50
N ALA A 126 5.63 10.56 -1.51
CA ALA A 126 5.64 9.47 -2.47
C ALA A 126 6.95 9.42 -3.26
N THR A 127 7.48 10.57 -3.66
CA THR A 127 8.79 10.67 -4.30
C THR A 127 9.90 10.18 -3.37
N LYS A 128 9.90 10.64 -2.11
CA LYS A 128 10.87 10.25 -1.07
C LYS A 128 10.88 8.75 -0.80
N TYR A 129 9.72 8.11 -0.72
CA TYR A 129 9.62 6.68 -0.39
C TYR A 129 9.69 5.78 -1.62
N GLY A 130 9.30 6.27 -2.80
CA GLY A 130 9.40 5.52 -4.05
C GLY A 130 10.83 5.32 -4.53
N SER A 131 11.73 6.26 -4.23
CA SER A 131 13.17 6.16 -4.53
C SER A 131 13.97 5.42 -3.46
N SER A 132 13.38 5.18 -2.29
CA SER A 132 14.06 4.52 -1.16
C SER A 132 14.02 3.01 -1.33
N THR A 133 15.15 2.43 -1.75
CA THR A 133 15.36 0.97 -1.87
C THR A 133 15.80 0.34 -0.54
N GLU A 134 15.46 0.94 0.60
CA GLU A 134 15.95 0.44 1.89
C GLU A 134 15.36 -0.95 2.23
N PRO A 135 16.22 -1.98 2.40
CA PRO A 135 15.78 -3.29 2.87
C PRO A 135 15.33 -3.22 4.33
N CYS A 136 14.45 -4.15 4.74
CA CYS A 136 13.97 -4.24 6.12
C CYS A 136 15.13 -4.31 7.13
N PRO A 137 15.17 -3.49 8.19
CA PRO A 137 15.87 -3.89 9.40
C PRO A 137 15.06 -5.02 10.03
N GLY A 138 15.51 -6.27 9.85
CA GLY A 138 14.88 -7.46 10.45
C GLY A 138 14.68 -8.66 9.53
N GLN A 139 15.12 -8.61 8.26
CA GLN A 139 15.19 -9.81 7.41
C GLN A 139 16.66 -10.08 7.16
N LEU A 140 17.21 -11.07 7.87
CA LEU A 140 18.55 -11.60 7.63
C LEU A 140 18.56 -12.11 6.19
N VAL A 141 19.04 -11.27 5.28
CA VAL A 141 19.37 -11.71 3.94
C VAL A 141 20.52 -12.70 4.10
N HIS A 142 20.26 -13.98 3.85
CA HIS A 142 21.33 -14.91 3.53
C HIS A 142 21.91 -14.40 2.20
N VAL A 143 22.96 -13.59 2.29
CA VAL A 143 23.76 -13.24 1.13
C VAL A 143 24.56 -14.48 0.79
N THR A 144 24.00 -15.38 -0.01
CA THR A 144 24.79 -16.42 -0.67
C THR A 144 25.67 -15.70 -1.67
N GLY A 145 26.95 -15.57 -1.29
CA GLY A 145 27.94 -14.81 -2.03
C GLY A 145 28.06 -15.27 -3.48
N HIS A 146 27.97 -14.31 -4.39
CA HIS A 146 28.60 -14.41 -5.69
C HIS A 146 29.94 -13.66 -5.57
N ILE A 147 31.00 -14.42 -5.28
CA ILE A 147 32.38 -13.96 -5.36
C ILE A 147 32.68 -13.80 -6.84
N SER A 148 32.64 -12.57 -7.35
CA SER A 148 33.20 -12.25 -8.66
C SER A 148 34.64 -11.79 -8.46
N SER A 149 35.57 -12.73 -8.48
CA SER A 149 37.00 -12.46 -8.53
C SER A 149 37.36 -11.77 -9.84
N SER A 150 37.58 -10.47 -9.82
CA SER A 150 38.38 -9.78 -10.85
C SER A 150 39.75 -9.48 -10.25
N VAL A 151 40.70 -10.37 -10.53
CA VAL A 151 42.13 -10.16 -10.27
C VAL A 151 42.62 -9.08 -11.23
N GLY A 152 42.77 -7.86 -10.73
CA GLY A 152 43.52 -6.81 -11.40
C GLY A 152 45.01 -7.14 -11.32
N LYS A 153 45.61 -7.52 -12.45
CA LYS A 153 47.07 -7.59 -12.60
C LYS A 153 47.59 -6.16 -12.77
N CYS A 154 48.44 -5.73 -11.83
CA CYS A 154 49.37 -4.63 -12.06
C CYS A 154 50.43 -5.06 -13.07
N SER A 155 50.65 -4.25 -14.10
CA SER A 155 51.90 -4.13 -14.86
C SER A 155 51.96 -2.72 -15.42
#